data_AF-A0A4P8IET3-F1
#
_entry.id   AF-A0A4P8IET3-F1
#
_cell.length_a   1.000
_cell.length_b   1.000
_cell.length_c   1.000
_cell.angle_alpha   90.00
_cell.angle_beta   90.00
_cell.angle_gamma   90.00
#
_symmetry.space_group_name_H-M   'P 1'
#
loop_
_entity.id
_entity.type
_entity.pdbx_description
1 polymer ?
#
loop_
_entity_poly.entity_id
_entity_poly.type
_entity_poly.pdbx_seq_one_letter_code
_entity_poly.pdbx_strand_id
1 'polypeptide(L)'
;MYVENANRASQDAFITPENLEPNPKNPVIASFFRNIGYADQLGSGVRNLFKYCKYYSGNEPEFVEGDVFRIVVPLDDGYSFDIGRGPDVLQATTQANQTTEQAIIDLLKQRPDLSQKQLDCLLNMNLNTVKYYMKKMRNNGSLQREGSSQKGLWIVK
;
A
#
# COMPACT_ATOMS: atom_id res chain seq x y z
N MET A 1 33.74 -2.59 -0.50
CA MET A 1 34.00 -3.11 0.86
C MET A 1 32.65 -3.11 1.56
N TYR A 2 32.00 -4.27 1.68
CA TYR A 2 30.77 -4.39 2.47
C TYR A 2 31.22 -4.55 3.92
N VAL A 3 30.92 -3.54 4.74
CA VAL A 3 31.14 -3.61 6.19
C VAL A 3 29.86 -4.19 6.77
N GLU A 4 29.89 -5.48 7.07
CA GLU A 4 28.76 -6.16 7.70
C GLU A 4 28.86 -6.10 9.22
N ASN A 5 27.74 -6.35 9.89
CA ASN A 5 27.61 -6.21 11.33
C ASN A 5 28.57 -7.17 12.05
N ALA A 6 29.34 -6.71 13.04
CA ALA A 6 30.26 -7.55 13.82
C ALA A 6 29.56 -8.55 14.76
N ASN A 7 28.25 -8.71 14.61
CA ASN A 7 27.41 -9.46 15.54
C ASN A 7 27.17 -10.87 15.00
N ARG A 8 27.40 -11.90 15.81
CA ARG A 8 27.14 -13.29 15.41
C ARG A 8 25.64 -13.59 15.39
N ALA A 9 25.18 -14.29 14.35
CA ALA A 9 23.86 -14.91 14.33
C ALA A 9 23.76 -15.97 15.44
N SER A 10 22.60 -16.05 16.09
CA SER A 10 22.32 -17.14 17.03
C SER A 10 21.90 -18.40 16.28
N GLN A 11 21.17 -18.22 15.18
CA GLN A 11 20.68 -19.26 14.28
C GLN A 11 20.75 -18.73 12.84
N ASP A 12 20.94 -19.63 11.87
CA ASP A 12 20.87 -19.32 10.43
C ASP A 12 19.53 -19.82 9.89
N ALA A 13 18.48 -19.03 10.10
CA ALA A 13 17.10 -19.44 9.84
C ALA A 13 16.14 -18.25 9.73
N PHE A 14 14.94 -18.53 9.22
CA PHE A 14 13.83 -17.59 9.28
C PHE A 14 13.26 -17.50 10.70
N ILE A 15 13.12 -16.28 11.20
CA ILE A 15 12.48 -16.04 12.49
C ILE A 15 10.97 -15.90 12.28
N THR A 16 10.22 -16.82 12.87
CA THR A 16 8.75 -16.74 12.96
C THR A 16 8.32 -16.49 14.40
N PRO A 17 7.10 -15.99 14.67
CA PRO A 17 6.61 -15.79 16.04
C PRO A 17 6.59 -17.08 16.89
N GLU A 18 6.53 -18.24 16.23
CA GLU A 18 6.51 -19.57 16.84
C GLU A 18 7.91 -20.07 17.20
N ASN A 19 8.92 -19.74 16.40
CA ASN A 19 10.33 -20.10 16.59
C ASN A 19 11.15 -18.98 17.28
N LEU A 20 10.50 -17.93 17.79
CA LEU A 20 11.20 -16.80 18.38
C LEU A 20 11.67 -17.12 19.80
N GLU A 21 12.96 -17.37 19.97
CA GLU A 21 13.62 -17.37 21.28
C GLU A 21 14.18 -15.97 21.60
N PRO A 22 13.67 -15.26 22.62
CA PRO A 22 14.16 -13.93 22.97
C PRO A 22 15.58 -14.02 23.58
N ASN A 23 16.60 -13.78 22.77
CA ASN A 23 17.99 -13.70 23.22
C ASN A 23 18.60 -12.30 22.98
N PRO A 24 18.87 -11.51 24.03
CA PRO A 24 19.47 -10.19 23.87
C PRO A 24 20.97 -10.32 23.63
N LYS A 25 21.41 -10.08 22.38
CA LYS A 25 22.84 -10.14 22.00
C LYS A 25 23.72 -9.19 22.84
N ASN A 26 23.17 -8.06 23.28
CA ASN A 26 23.81 -7.18 24.27
C ASN A 26 22.79 -6.77 25.35
N PRO A 27 22.80 -7.45 26.51
CA PRO A 27 21.83 -7.20 27.60
C PRO A 27 21.91 -5.78 28.17
N VAL A 28 23.12 -5.19 28.24
CA VAL A 28 23.33 -3.83 28.77
C VAL A 28 22.66 -2.80 27.87
N ILE A 29 22.88 -2.90 26.55
CA ILE A 29 22.24 -2.01 25.58
C ILE A 29 20.71 -2.22 25.57
N ALA A 30 20.24 -3.48 25.56
CA ALA A 30 18.81 -3.79 25.58
C ALA A 30 18.11 -3.21 26.82
N SER A 31 18.71 -3.38 28.00
CA SER A 31 18.18 -2.82 29.24
C SER A 31 18.18 -1.29 29.25
N PHE A 32 19.23 -0.65 28.71
CA PHE A 32 19.28 0.81 28.58
C PHE A 32 18.10 1.34 27.75
N PHE A 33 17.89 0.81 26.54
CA PHE A 33 16.78 1.24 25.68
C PHE A 33 15.40 0.94 26.26
N ARG A 34 15.26 -0.15 27.01
CA ARG A 34 14.04 -0.47 27.74
C ARG A 34 13.75 0.54 28.85
N ASN A 35 14.78 0.93 29.62
CA ASN A 35 14.62 1.85 30.75
C ASN A 35 14.23 3.27 30.31
N ILE A 36 14.72 3.71 29.15
CA ILE A 36 14.35 5.02 28.57
C ILE A 36 13.07 4.98 27.74
N GLY A 37 12.42 3.81 27.61
CA GLY A 37 11.14 3.67 26.92
C GLY A 37 11.20 3.64 25.40
N TYR A 38 12.38 3.46 24.79
CA TYR A 38 12.53 3.34 23.34
C TYR A 38 12.43 1.91 22.81
N ALA A 39 12.48 0.91 23.70
CA ALA A 39 12.29 -0.48 23.34
C ALA A 39 11.32 -1.16 24.29
N ASP A 40 10.40 -1.95 23.74
CA ASP A 40 9.52 -2.83 24.50
C ASP A 40 10.27 -4.07 25.01
N GLN A 41 9.54 -4.97 25.66
CA GLN A 41 10.06 -6.27 26.07
C GLN A 41 10.63 -7.04 24.86
N LEU A 42 11.72 -7.78 25.10
CA LEU A 42 12.42 -8.51 24.05
C LEU A 42 11.48 -9.47 23.32
N GLY A 43 11.51 -9.42 21.99
CA GLY A 43 10.67 -10.26 21.12
C GLY A 43 9.24 -9.74 20.88
N SER A 44 8.78 -8.70 21.58
CA SER A 44 7.50 -8.06 21.28
C SER A 44 7.48 -7.38 19.90
N GLY A 45 8.61 -6.80 19.48
CA GLY A 45 8.73 -6.14 18.18
C GLY A 45 8.46 -7.05 16.99
N VAL A 46 8.98 -8.29 17.02
CA VAL A 46 8.72 -9.30 15.99
C VAL A 46 7.23 -9.64 15.95
N ARG A 47 6.62 -9.93 17.10
CA ARG A 47 5.19 -10.24 17.20
C ARG A 47 4.31 -9.09 16.72
N ASN A 48 4.67 -7.86 17.08
CA ASN A 48 3.97 -6.66 16.64
C ASN A 48 4.07 -6.49 15.12
N LEU A 49 5.26 -6.70 14.53
CA LEU A 49 5.42 -6.59 13.08
C LEU A 49 4.57 -7.64 12.34
N PHE A 50 4.60 -8.90 12.75
CA PHE A 50 3.73 -9.94 12.18
C PHE A 50 2.25 -9.60 12.31
N LYS A 51 1.83 -9.08 13.47
CA LYS A 51 0.46 -8.63 13.70
C LYS A 51 0.07 -7.50 12.76
N TYR A 52 0.88 -6.45 12.67
CA TYR A 52 0.54 -5.23 11.95
C TYR A 52 0.73 -5.34 10.43
N CYS A 53 1.73 -6.09 9.94
CA CYS A 53 1.89 -6.34 8.52
C CYS A 53 0.66 -7.02 7.91
N LYS A 54 0.01 -7.92 8.65
CA LYS A 54 -1.28 -8.49 8.22
C LYS A 54 -2.37 -7.43 8.00
N TYR A 55 -2.39 -6.37 8.80
CA TYR A 55 -3.39 -5.30 8.71
C TYR A 55 -3.02 -4.18 7.72
N TYR A 56 -1.72 -3.93 7.50
CA TYR A 56 -1.26 -2.81 6.68
C TYR A 56 -0.72 -3.21 5.32
N SER A 57 -0.36 -4.47 5.11
CA SER A 57 0.23 -4.94 3.84
C SER A 57 -0.42 -6.20 3.30
N GLY A 58 -1.28 -6.87 4.06
CA GLY A 58 -1.93 -8.14 3.71
C GLY A 58 -1.00 -9.35 3.62
N ASN A 59 0.31 -9.11 3.66
CA ASN A 59 1.37 -10.09 3.56
C ASN A 59 2.17 -10.15 4.86
N GLU A 60 2.86 -11.27 5.08
CA GLU A 60 3.70 -11.46 6.26
C GLU A 60 5.12 -10.88 6.04
N PRO A 61 5.75 -10.33 7.09
CA PRO A 61 7.13 -9.87 7.00
C PRO A 61 8.09 -11.07 7.04
N GLU A 62 9.25 -10.92 6.39
CA GLU A 62 10.32 -11.91 6.45
C GLU A 62 11.46 -11.43 7.34
N PHE A 63 11.85 -12.27 8.30
CA PHE A 63 13.01 -12.06 9.15
C PHE A 63 14.03 -13.15 8.85
N VAL A 64 15.18 -12.76 8.29
CA VAL A 64 16.27 -13.66 7.98
C VAL A 64 17.40 -13.41 8.97
N GLU A 65 17.65 -14.37 9.85
CA GLU A 65 18.84 -14.38 10.69
C GLU A 65 19.96 -15.15 9.98
N GLY A 66 21.09 -14.49 9.81
CA GLY A 66 22.34 -15.01 9.23
C GLY A 66 23.45 -14.00 9.56
N ASP A 67 24.57 -14.01 8.82
CA ASP A 67 25.67 -13.05 9.04
C ASP A 67 25.19 -11.59 9.08
N VAL A 68 24.19 -11.27 8.26
CA VAL A 68 23.44 -10.03 8.33
C VAL A 68 21.98 -10.34 8.67
N PHE A 69 21.52 -9.76 9.78
CA PHE A 69 20.10 -9.78 10.11
C PHE A 69 19.33 -8.87 9.14
N ARG A 70 18.42 -9.45 8.36
CA ARG A 70 17.62 -8.75 7.36
C ARG A 70 16.14 -8.85 7.68
N ILE A 71 15.45 -7.72 7.56
CA ILE A 71 14.00 -7.63 7.66
C ILE A 71 13.47 -7.16 6.30
N VAL A 72 12.52 -7.90 5.73
CA VAL A 72 11.78 -7.51 4.54
C VAL A 72 10.34 -7.29 4.94
N VAL A 73 9.90 -6.03 4.88
CA VAL A 73 8.50 -5.66 5.14
C VAL A 73 7.85 -5.42 3.79
N PRO A 74 6.93 -6.30 3.34
CA PRO A 74 6.15 -6.00 2.14
C PRO A 74 5.26 -4.79 2.44
N LEU A 75 5.22 -3.83 1.52
CA LEU A 75 4.32 -2.69 1.59
C LEU A 75 3.41 -2.76 0.36
N ASP A 76 2.11 -2.63 0.59
CA ASP A 76 1.11 -2.54 -0.47
C ASP A 76 0.32 -1.25 -0.25
N ASP A 77 0.60 -0.23 -1.05
CA ASP A 77 -0.05 1.08 -0.97
C ASP A 77 -1.57 1.01 -1.22
N GLY A 78 -2.06 -0.09 -1.82
CA GLY A 78 -3.48 -0.37 -2.02
C GLY A 78 -4.14 -1.15 -0.88
N TYR A 79 -3.36 -1.73 0.05
CA TYR A 79 -3.87 -2.52 1.17
C TYR A 79 -4.04 -1.64 2.41
N SER A 80 -5.28 -1.52 2.87
CA SER A 80 -5.58 -0.89 4.14
C SER A 80 -6.75 -1.64 4.76
N PHE A 81 -6.51 -2.29 5.91
CA PHE A 81 -7.57 -2.96 6.67
C PHE A 81 -8.65 -1.98 7.14
N ASP A 82 -8.36 -0.68 7.19
CA ASP A 82 -9.30 0.37 7.57
C ASP A 82 -10.27 0.75 6.42
N ILE A 83 -9.99 0.34 5.17
CA ILE A 83 -10.94 0.37 4.05
C ILE A 83 -11.83 -0.88 4.13
N GLY A 84 -12.65 -1.03 5.17
CA GLY A 84 -13.40 -2.29 5.28
C GLY A 84 -14.30 -2.57 6.47
N ARG A 85 -14.63 -1.60 7.33
CA ARG A 85 -15.76 -1.78 8.27
C ARG A 85 -17.09 -1.52 7.55
N GLY A 86 -17.49 -2.50 6.75
CA GLY A 86 -18.80 -2.59 6.09
C GLY A 86 -18.83 -3.82 5.18
N PRO A 87 -19.86 -4.68 5.23
CA PRO A 87 -19.89 -5.96 4.51
C PRO A 87 -20.27 -5.81 3.03
N ASP A 88 -19.83 -4.74 2.35
CA ASP A 88 -20.37 -4.40 1.03
C ASP A 88 -19.35 -3.70 0.10
N VAL A 89 -18.14 -4.25 -0.03
CA VAL A 89 -17.22 -3.86 -1.13
C VAL A 89 -16.39 -5.07 -1.59
N LEU A 90 -17.05 -6.09 -2.11
CA LEU A 90 -16.41 -7.10 -2.97
C LEU A 90 -16.63 -6.71 -4.42
N GLN A 91 -15.91 -5.70 -4.92
CA GLN A 91 -15.85 -5.37 -6.36
C GLN A 91 -14.80 -4.28 -6.67
N ALA A 92 -13.49 -4.53 -6.48
CA ALA A 92 -12.45 -3.73 -7.16
C ALA A 92 -11.02 -4.28 -7.03
N THR A 93 -10.75 -5.56 -7.30
CA THR A 93 -9.37 -6.01 -7.56
C THR A 93 -9.34 -7.08 -8.64
N THR A 94 -9.91 -6.74 -9.80
CA THR A 94 -9.56 -7.39 -11.06
C THR A 94 -9.34 -6.29 -12.08
N GLN A 95 -8.11 -5.81 -12.19
CA GLN A 95 -7.53 -5.26 -13.42
C GLN A 95 -6.06 -4.89 -13.15
N ALA A 96 -5.21 -5.91 -13.29
CA ALA A 96 -3.84 -5.70 -13.68
C ALA A 96 -3.79 -4.82 -14.95
N ASN A 97 -2.92 -3.80 -14.94
CA ASN A 97 -2.47 -3.03 -16.11
C ASN A 97 -3.50 -2.19 -16.88
N GLN A 98 -4.56 -1.68 -16.25
CA GLN A 98 -5.29 -0.56 -16.84
C GLN A 98 -4.63 0.76 -16.42
N THR A 99 -4.15 1.52 -17.40
CA THR A 99 -3.70 2.90 -17.16
C THR A 99 -4.90 3.70 -16.64
N THR A 100 -4.68 4.65 -15.72
CA THR A 100 -5.76 5.48 -15.16
C THR A 100 -6.62 6.17 -16.23
N GLU A 101 -6.05 6.41 -17.41
CA GLU A 101 -6.76 6.91 -18.60
C GLU A 101 -7.82 5.92 -19.12
N GLN A 102 -7.49 4.63 -19.17
CA GLN A 102 -8.40 3.56 -19.61
C GLN A 102 -9.58 3.40 -18.65
N ALA A 103 -9.33 3.45 -17.35
CA ALA A 103 -10.39 3.40 -16.34
C ALA A 103 -11.40 4.56 -16.49
N ILE A 104 -10.92 5.78 -16.77
CA ILE A 104 -11.80 6.93 -17.03
C ILE A 104 -12.57 6.74 -18.34
N ILE A 105 -11.92 6.26 -19.40
CA ILE A 105 -12.56 6.01 -20.70
C ILE A 105 -13.66 4.95 -20.58
N ASP A 106 -13.39 3.85 -19.89
CA ASP A 106 -14.35 2.75 -19.73
C ASP A 106 -15.58 3.20 -18.93
N LEU A 107 -15.40 4.03 -17.90
CA LEU A 107 -16.52 4.65 -17.19
C LEU A 107 -17.32 5.62 -18.08
N LEU A 108 -16.65 6.44 -18.88
CA LEU A 108 -17.33 7.39 -19.77
C LEU A 108 -18.05 6.70 -20.94
N LYS A 109 -17.60 5.53 -21.37
CA LYS A 109 -18.34 4.67 -22.32
C LYS A 109 -19.63 4.13 -21.72
N GLN A 110 -19.62 3.78 -20.44
CA GLN A 110 -20.81 3.27 -19.74
C GLN A 110 -21.79 4.39 -19.37
N ARG A 111 -21.26 5.57 -18.96
CA ARG A 111 -22.04 6.73 -18.51
C ARG A 111 -21.42 8.04 -19.02
N PRO A 112 -21.88 8.55 -20.18
CA PRO A 112 -21.33 9.76 -20.79
C PRO A 112 -21.74 11.06 -20.09
N ASP A 113 -22.70 11.00 -19.14
CA ASP A 113 -23.25 12.13 -18.40
C ASP A 113 -22.47 12.48 -17.12
N LEU A 114 -21.42 11.73 -16.80
CA LEU A 114 -20.67 11.88 -15.56
C LEU A 114 -19.96 13.24 -15.45
N SER A 115 -20.11 13.87 -14.28
CA SER A 115 -19.33 15.03 -13.87
C SER A 115 -17.93 14.62 -13.40
N GLN A 116 -16.96 15.52 -13.53
CA GLN A 116 -15.60 15.32 -13.03
C GLN A 116 -15.56 15.01 -11.53
N LYS A 117 -16.50 15.57 -10.74
CA LYS A 117 -16.63 15.28 -9.31
C LYS A 117 -17.15 13.87 -9.03
N GLN A 118 -18.02 13.36 -9.90
CA GLN A 118 -18.55 12.00 -9.79
C GLN A 118 -17.49 10.97 -10.21
N LEU A 119 -16.66 11.29 -11.21
CA LEU A 119 -15.52 10.45 -11.61
C LEU A 119 -14.50 10.30 -10.47
N ASP A 120 -14.16 11.38 -9.77
CA ASP A 120 -13.29 11.33 -8.56
C ASP A 120 -13.86 10.35 -7.53
N CYS A 121 -15.14 10.51 -7.17
CA CYS A 121 -15.80 9.68 -6.17
C CYS A 121 -15.88 8.19 -6.59
N LEU A 122 -16.19 7.92 -7.86
CA LEU A 122 -16.31 6.55 -8.38
C LEU A 122 -14.97 5.84 -8.54
N LEU A 123 -13.91 6.58 -8.88
CA LEU A 123 -12.55 6.04 -9.05
C LEU A 123 -11.71 6.13 -7.76
N ASN A 124 -12.24 6.76 -6.71
CA ASN A 124 -11.51 7.08 -5.48
C ASN A 124 -10.20 7.85 -5.75
N MET A 125 -10.23 8.83 -6.67
CA MET A 125 -9.05 9.56 -7.16
C MET A 125 -9.20 11.07 -6.98
N ASN A 126 -8.21 11.74 -6.39
CA ASN A 126 -8.19 13.20 -6.21
C ASN A 126 -8.68 13.98 -7.45
N LEU A 127 -9.64 14.89 -7.26
CA LEU A 127 -10.22 15.77 -8.29
C LEU A 127 -9.20 16.40 -9.23
N ASN A 128 -8.02 16.80 -8.72
CA ASN A 128 -6.97 17.41 -9.52
C ASN A 128 -6.36 16.43 -10.52
N THR A 129 -6.23 15.17 -10.12
CA THR A 129 -5.75 14.07 -10.97
C THR A 129 -6.76 13.80 -12.09
N VAL A 130 -8.06 13.73 -11.77
CA VAL A 130 -9.12 13.57 -12.77
C VAL A 130 -9.15 14.75 -13.75
N LYS A 131 -9.05 15.99 -13.26
CA LYS A 131 -8.97 17.20 -14.10
C LYS A 131 -7.78 17.16 -15.05
N TYR A 132 -6.62 16.73 -14.55
CA TYR A 132 -5.41 16.59 -15.34
C TYR A 132 -5.61 15.60 -16.49
N TYR A 133 -6.06 14.38 -16.20
CA TYR A 133 -6.26 13.35 -17.23
C TYR A 133 -7.35 13.74 -18.23
N MET A 134 -8.47 14.31 -17.79
CA MET A 134 -9.52 14.80 -18.69
C MET A 134 -9.01 15.90 -19.63
N LYS A 135 -8.19 16.82 -19.13
CA LYS A 135 -7.55 17.86 -19.96
C LYS A 135 -6.58 17.23 -20.96
N LYS A 136 -5.77 16.26 -20.52
CA LYS A 136 -4.83 15.52 -21.36
C LYS A 136 -5.53 14.77 -22.49
N MET A 137 -6.58 14.00 -22.18
CA MET A 137 -7.37 13.24 -23.17
C MET A 137 -8.10 14.14 -24.17
N ARG A 138 -8.58 15.30 -23.71
CA ARG A 138 -9.18 16.31 -24.60
C ARG A 138 -8.15 16.91 -25.56
N ASN A 139 -6.95 17.23 -25.05
CA ASN A 139 -5.87 17.78 -25.87
C ASN A 139 -5.35 16.76 -26.90
N ASN A 140 -5.34 15.48 -26.54
CA ASN A 140 -4.95 14.39 -27.43
C ASN A 140 -6.06 13.98 -28.41
N GLY A 141 -7.25 14.57 -28.32
CA GLY A 141 -8.37 14.30 -29.21
C GLY A 141 -9.18 13.04 -28.89
N SER A 142 -8.81 12.27 -27.86
CA SER A 142 -9.50 11.04 -27.44
C SER A 142 -10.85 11.31 -26.75
N LEU A 143 -11.07 12.53 -26.27
CA LEU A 143 -12.29 12.91 -25.55
C LEU A 143 -12.84 14.25 -26.05
N GLN A 144 -14.12 14.28 -26.41
CA GLN A 144 -14.82 15.50 -26.80
C GLN A 144 -16.08 15.69 -25.95
N ARG A 145 -16.41 16.94 -25.65
CA ARG A 145 -17.65 17.29 -24.94
C ARG A 145 -18.65 17.85 -25.93
N GLU A 146 -19.83 17.25 -26.00
CA GLU A 146 -20.92 17.71 -26.86
C GLU A 146 -22.03 18.32 -26.01
N GLY A 147 -22.46 19.55 -26.33
CA GLY A 147 -23.55 20.25 -25.64
C GLY A 147 -23.11 21.31 -24.61
N SER A 148 -24.10 21.85 -23.89
CA SER A 148 -23.95 22.99 -22.96
C SER A 148 -23.01 22.69 -21.79
N SER A 149 -22.34 23.72 -21.23
CA SER A 149 -21.45 23.61 -20.06
C SER A 149 -22.08 22.87 -18.87
N GLN A 150 -23.40 22.90 -18.72
CA GLN A 150 -24.12 22.27 -17.61
C GLN A 150 -24.75 20.90 -17.94
N LYS A 151 -25.04 20.60 -19.21
CA LYS A 151 -25.78 19.39 -19.63
C LYS A 151 -25.13 18.61 -20.79
N GLY A 152 -23.87 18.90 -21.08
CA GLY A 152 -23.14 18.25 -22.17
C GLY A 152 -22.67 16.84 -21.81
N LEU A 153 -22.65 15.98 -22.81
CA LEU A 153 -22.20 14.59 -22.73
C LEU A 153 -20.74 14.47 -23.15
N TRP A 154 -20.05 13.50 -22.59
CA TRP A 154 -18.68 13.13 -22.99
C TRP A 154 -18.72 12.03 -24.05
N ILE A 155 -18.00 12.26 -25.14
CA ILE A 155 -17.85 11.33 -26.25
C ILE A 155 -16.40 10.92 -26.35
N VAL A 156 -16.17 9.62 -26.28
CA VAL A 156 -14.86 9.01 -26.54
C VAL A 156 -14.74 8.77 -28.04
N LYS A 157 -13.65 9.24 -28.66
CA LYS A 157 -13.34 9.00 -30.08
C LYS A 157 -12.48 7.75 -30.29
#